data_AF-A0A834T4E0-F1
#
_entry.id   AF-A0A834T4E0-F1
#
_cell.length_a   1.000
_cell.length_b   1.000
_cell.length_c   1.000
_cell.angle_alpha   90.00
_cell.angle_beta   90.00
_cell.angle_gamma   90.00
#
_symmetry.space_group_name_H-M   'P 1'
#
loop_
_entity.id
_entity.type
_entity.pdbx_description
1 polymer ?
#
loop_
_entity_poly.entity_id
_entity_poly.type
_entity_poly.pdbx_seq_one_letter_code
_entity_poly.pdbx_strand_id
1 'polypeptide(L)'
;MELANLTPKKSGGSPHQTSNNRKTKPPHEKASEHIVITSNLESIAPNMGEPWVVMGDFNSYLFAHEKQGGGAPNASCMDRFSRCISNCNLVDLGFKGPKFTWKRNNIMERIDRVSGNQVWVSNFSNYSVFTLPSFKSDHNAILLKPTVHSMSSSGEKPFRFQAAWLTHNSFEDLVVCHWNHDTH
;
A
#
# COMPACT_ATOMS: atom_id res chain seq x y z
N MET A 1 -14.48 10.86 74.38
CA MET A 1 -15.88 11.27 74.16
C MET A 1 -15.83 12.23 72.98
N GLU A 2 -16.38 12.01 71.80
CA GLU A 2 -17.39 11.09 71.28
C GLU A 2 -17.19 11.13 69.74
N LEU A 3 -16.68 10.05 69.15
CA LEU A 3 -17.36 9.21 68.15
C LEU A 3 -18.05 9.96 66.98
N ALA A 4 -17.44 9.86 65.79
CA ALA A 4 -18.19 9.67 64.56
C ALA A 4 -17.57 8.45 63.83
N ASN A 5 -18.44 7.48 63.55
CA ASN A 5 -18.14 6.10 63.22
C ASN A 5 -18.67 5.78 61.81
N LEU A 6 -18.02 4.84 61.12
CA LEU A 6 -18.54 3.93 60.06
C LEU A 6 -18.58 4.40 58.58
N THR A 7 -17.47 4.11 57.86
CA THR A 7 -17.26 3.25 56.65
C THR A 7 -18.39 3.00 55.58
N PRO A 8 -18.16 2.26 54.46
CA PRO A 8 -17.94 2.81 53.12
C PRO A 8 -18.93 2.31 52.04
N LYS A 9 -19.06 2.99 50.89
CA LYS A 9 -19.53 2.34 49.65
C LYS A 9 -18.71 2.77 48.43
N LYS A 10 -17.98 1.78 47.90
CA LYS A 10 -17.44 1.75 46.54
C LYS A 10 -18.62 1.64 45.57
N SER A 11 -18.71 2.53 44.59
CA SER A 11 -19.29 2.21 43.28
C SER A 11 -18.23 2.53 42.24
N GLY A 12 -17.60 1.47 41.74
CA GLY A 12 -16.63 1.54 40.66
C GLY A 12 -17.33 1.94 39.37
N GLY A 13 -17.03 3.13 38.88
CA GLY A 13 -17.19 3.50 37.49
C GLY A 13 -15.83 3.32 36.81
N SER A 14 -15.57 2.13 36.27
CA SER A 14 -14.45 1.92 35.35
C SER A 14 -14.80 2.66 34.05
N PRO A 15 -14.00 3.63 33.56
CA PRO A 15 -14.16 4.05 32.19
C PRO A 15 -13.69 2.87 31.35
N HIS A 16 -14.64 2.19 30.70
CA HIS A 16 -14.36 1.31 29.58
C HIS A 16 -13.66 2.13 28.50
N GLN A 17 -12.35 2.29 28.63
CA GLN A 17 -11.48 2.49 27.49
C GLN A 17 -11.57 1.19 26.70
N THR A 18 -12.47 1.16 25.71
CA THR A 18 -12.32 0.25 24.59
C THR A 18 -11.09 0.71 23.83
N SER A 19 -9.92 0.37 24.37
CA SER A 19 -8.68 0.29 23.62
C SER A 19 -8.95 -0.80 22.57
N ASN A 20 -9.46 -0.38 21.41
CA ASN A 20 -9.42 -1.17 20.18
C ASN A 20 -7.97 -1.18 19.71
N ASN A 21 -7.11 -1.76 20.54
CA ASN A 21 -5.75 -2.06 20.20
C ASN A 21 -5.79 -3.38 19.42
N ARG A 22 -6.35 -3.33 18.20
CA ARG A 22 -6.02 -4.33 17.21
C ARG A 22 -4.52 -4.17 16.98
N LYS A 23 -3.74 -5.01 17.66
CA LYS A 23 -2.34 -5.27 17.36
C LYS A 23 -2.30 -5.91 15.96
N THR A 24 -2.57 -5.11 14.93
CA THR A 24 -2.32 -5.52 13.56
C THR A 24 -0.82 -5.77 13.49
N LYS A 25 -0.44 -6.99 13.11
CA LYS A 25 0.97 -7.36 12.99
C LYS A 25 1.65 -6.44 11.96
N PRO A 26 2.99 -6.25 12.06
CA PRO A 26 3.74 -5.59 11.00
C PRO A 26 3.37 -6.19 9.63
N PRO A 27 3.36 -5.39 8.56
CA PRO A 27 2.78 -5.83 7.30
C PRO A 27 3.52 -7.06 6.71
N HIS A 28 4.85 -7.13 6.87
CA HIS A 28 5.69 -8.27 6.47
C HIS A 28 5.44 -9.57 7.26
N GLU A 29 4.68 -9.55 8.36
CA GLU A 29 4.29 -10.76 9.10
C GLU A 29 2.98 -11.38 8.57
N LYS A 30 2.34 -10.78 7.55
CA LYS A 30 1.10 -11.30 6.96
C LYS A 30 1.37 -12.17 5.73
N ALA A 31 1.90 -13.37 5.94
CA ALA A 31 2.32 -14.27 4.86
C ALA A 31 1.26 -14.56 3.76
N SER A 32 -0.03 -14.51 4.08
CA SER A 32 -1.12 -14.76 3.12
C SER A 32 -1.28 -13.67 2.06
N GLU A 33 -1.15 -12.39 2.43
CA GLU A 33 -1.32 -11.25 1.50
C GLU A 33 -0.17 -11.19 0.49
N HIS A 34 1.05 -11.52 0.94
CA HIS A 34 2.23 -11.60 0.08
C HIS A 34 2.08 -12.62 -1.04
N ILE A 35 1.61 -13.84 -0.71
CA ILE A 35 1.48 -14.94 -1.66
C ILE A 35 0.49 -14.59 -2.76
N VAL A 36 -0.59 -13.87 -2.42
CA VAL A 36 -1.60 -13.46 -3.39
C VAL A 36 -1.04 -12.43 -4.38
N ILE A 37 -0.37 -11.38 -3.89
CA ILE A 37 0.21 -10.34 -4.76
C ILE A 37 1.27 -10.94 -5.70
N THR A 38 2.18 -11.76 -5.17
CA THR A 38 3.25 -12.33 -6.00
C THR A 38 2.70 -13.27 -7.06
N SER A 39 1.74 -14.13 -6.71
CA SER A 39 1.11 -15.06 -7.67
C SER A 39 0.34 -14.33 -8.76
N ASN A 40 -0.37 -13.25 -8.42
CA ASN A 40 -1.12 -12.45 -9.40
C ASN A 40 -0.19 -11.69 -10.35
N LEU A 41 0.94 -11.17 -9.85
CA LEU A 41 1.91 -10.51 -10.73
C LEU A 41 2.54 -11.50 -11.70
N GLU A 42 2.94 -12.68 -11.22
CA GLU A 42 3.53 -13.72 -12.06
C GLU A 42 2.56 -14.29 -13.09
N SER A 43 1.25 -14.26 -12.83
CA SER A 43 0.24 -14.70 -13.82
C SER A 43 -0.05 -13.65 -14.89
N ILE A 44 0.03 -12.36 -14.55
CA ILE A 44 -0.27 -11.27 -15.48
C ILE A 44 0.95 -10.91 -16.33
N ALA A 45 2.15 -10.87 -15.73
CA ALA A 45 3.37 -10.37 -16.38
C ALA A 45 3.70 -11.01 -17.75
N PRO A 46 3.55 -12.33 -17.98
CA PRO A 46 3.82 -12.94 -19.28
C PRO A 46 2.94 -12.41 -20.41
N ASN A 47 1.76 -11.87 -20.10
CA ASN A 47 0.80 -11.35 -21.06
C ASN A 47 0.99 -9.84 -21.33
N MET A 48 1.94 -9.19 -20.66
CA MET A 48 2.17 -7.75 -20.74
C MET A 48 3.32 -7.42 -21.71
N GLY A 49 3.01 -7.37 -23.01
CA GLY A 49 3.97 -6.93 -24.04
C GLY A 49 4.17 -5.41 -24.09
N GLU A 50 3.21 -4.65 -23.56
CA GLU A 50 3.20 -3.18 -23.58
C GLU A 50 3.97 -2.56 -22.40
N PRO A 51 4.30 -1.25 -22.44
CA PRO A 51 4.85 -0.52 -21.30
C PRO A 51 3.91 -0.61 -20.10
N TRP A 52 4.37 -1.14 -18.96
CA TRP A 52 3.57 -1.19 -17.74
C TRP A 52 4.36 -0.96 -16.47
N VAL A 53 3.64 -0.51 -15.46
CA VAL A 53 4.12 -0.25 -14.10
C VAL A 53 3.13 -0.85 -13.12
N VAL A 54 3.65 -1.45 -12.06
CA VAL A 54 2.92 -1.76 -10.83
C VAL A 54 3.39 -0.79 -9.74
N MET A 55 2.44 -0.23 -9.00
CA MET A 55 2.73 0.65 -7.88
C MET A 55 1.78 0.41 -6.72
N GLY A 56 2.28 0.57 -5.50
CA GLY A 56 1.49 0.46 -4.27
C GLY A 56 2.20 -0.33 -3.19
N ASP A 57 1.39 -0.84 -2.25
CA ASP A 57 1.83 -1.62 -1.10
C ASP A 57 2.03 -3.09 -1.47
N PHE A 58 3.28 -3.56 -1.42
CA PHE A 58 3.63 -4.97 -1.63
C PHE A 58 3.72 -5.75 -0.33
N ASN A 59 3.57 -5.07 0.82
CA ASN A 59 3.88 -5.57 2.15
C ASN A 59 5.30 -6.13 2.32
N SER A 60 6.19 -5.95 1.32
CA SER A 60 7.49 -6.62 1.20
C SER A 60 8.62 -5.62 0.97
N TYR A 61 9.79 -5.96 1.51
CA TYR A 61 11.05 -5.28 1.20
C TYR A 61 12.01 -6.21 0.43
N LEU A 62 12.84 -5.63 -0.43
CA LEU A 62 13.87 -6.31 -1.23
C LEU A 62 15.19 -6.45 -0.48
N PHE A 63 15.49 -5.49 0.40
CA PHE A 63 16.79 -5.43 1.08
C PHE A 63 16.64 -5.23 2.58
N ALA A 64 17.57 -5.80 3.36
CA ALA A 64 17.59 -5.68 4.82
C ALA A 64 17.57 -4.22 5.30
N HIS A 65 18.23 -3.31 4.57
CA HIS A 65 18.28 -1.89 4.91
C HIS A 65 16.95 -1.16 4.68
N GLU A 66 15.97 -1.76 4.02
CA GLU A 66 14.62 -1.21 3.84
C GLU A 66 13.75 -1.42 5.09
N LYS A 67 14.27 -2.08 6.14
CA LYS A 67 13.65 -2.21 7.45
C LYS A 67 14.54 -1.62 8.54
N GLN A 68 13.93 -0.90 9.46
CA GLN A 68 14.60 -0.38 10.67
C GLN A 68 13.73 -0.61 11.90
N GLY A 69 14.34 -1.10 12.96
CA GLY A 69 13.67 -1.43 14.23
C GLY A 69 12.79 -2.68 14.19
N GLY A 70 12.34 -3.12 15.36
CA GLY A 70 11.63 -4.39 15.52
C GLY A 70 12.56 -5.61 15.41
N GLY A 71 12.03 -6.73 14.94
CA GLY A 71 12.79 -7.96 14.70
C GLY A 71 13.75 -7.87 13.51
N ALA A 72 14.59 -8.89 13.34
CA ALA A 72 15.49 -8.98 12.19
C ALA A 72 14.72 -9.06 10.86
N PRO A 73 15.27 -8.53 9.75
CA PRO A 73 14.68 -8.70 8.42
C PRO A 73 14.45 -10.17 8.06
N ASN A 74 13.28 -10.48 7.50
CA ASN A 74 12.91 -11.84 7.13
C ASN A 74 13.50 -12.20 5.76
N ALA A 75 14.60 -12.95 5.75
CA ALA A 75 15.28 -13.38 4.53
C ALA A 75 14.38 -14.13 3.55
N SER A 76 13.53 -15.04 4.04
CA SER A 76 12.62 -15.83 3.20
C SER A 76 11.59 -14.96 2.47
N CYS A 77 11.05 -13.94 3.16
CA CYS A 77 10.15 -12.97 2.54
C CYS A 77 10.86 -12.12 1.48
N MET A 78 12.09 -11.65 1.76
CA MET A 78 12.89 -10.90 0.79
C MET A 78 13.20 -11.74 -0.45
N ASP A 79 13.64 -12.98 -0.27
CA ASP A 79 14.00 -13.88 -1.37
C ASP A 79 12.79 -14.20 -2.26
N ARG A 80 11.63 -14.41 -1.66
CA ARG A 80 10.38 -14.64 -2.39
C ARG A 80 9.98 -13.40 -3.21
N PHE A 81 10.04 -12.22 -2.58
CA PHE A 81 9.67 -10.99 -3.26
C PHE A 81 10.65 -10.64 -4.38
N SER A 82 11.96 -10.78 -4.14
CA SER A 82 12.99 -10.60 -5.16
C SER A 82 12.80 -11.55 -6.33
N ARG A 83 12.45 -12.82 -6.10
CA ARG A 83 12.14 -13.77 -7.18
C ARG A 83 10.92 -13.35 -7.98
N CYS A 84 9.84 -12.93 -7.34
CA CYS A 84 8.65 -12.45 -8.04
C CYS A 84 8.96 -11.25 -8.95
N ILE A 85 9.68 -10.25 -8.44
CA ILE A 85 10.10 -9.07 -9.23
C ILE A 85 10.95 -9.49 -10.43
N SER A 86 11.92 -10.37 -10.24
CA SER A 86 12.75 -10.91 -11.32
C SER A 86 11.96 -11.71 -12.34
N ASN A 87 11.07 -12.61 -11.91
CA ASN A 87 10.22 -13.43 -12.78
C ASN A 87 9.29 -12.57 -13.64
N CYS A 88 8.84 -11.45 -13.11
CA CYS A 88 8.00 -10.49 -13.83
C CYS A 88 8.79 -9.53 -14.74
N ASN A 89 10.12 -9.66 -14.81
CA ASN A 89 11.02 -8.73 -15.51
C ASN A 89 10.79 -7.26 -15.12
N LEU A 90 10.50 -7.04 -13.83
CA LEU A 90 10.27 -5.72 -13.26
C LEU A 90 11.54 -5.18 -12.64
N VAL A 91 11.72 -3.85 -12.73
CA VAL A 91 12.80 -3.14 -12.03
C VAL A 91 12.20 -2.07 -11.13
N ASP A 92 12.80 -1.88 -9.95
CA ASP A 92 12.43 -0.81 -9.04
C ASP A 92 12.80 0.54 -9.66
N LEU A 93 11.82 1.43 -9.77
CA LEU A 93 11.99 2.76 -10.38
C LEU A 93 12.62 3.78 -9.41
N GLY A 94 13.02 3.34 -8.20
CA GLY A 94 13.62 4.19 -7.19
C GLY A 94 12.60 5.15 -6.57
N PHE A 95 13.12 6.15 -5.86
CA PHE A 95 12.31 7.16 -5.18
C PHE A 95 13.15 8.39 -4.82
N LYS A 96 12.45 9.49 -4.51
CA LYS A 96 12.97 10.73 -3.93
C LYS A 96 12.18 11.05 -2.66
N GLY A 97 12.83 11.63 -1.65
CA GLY A 97 12.20 11.93 -0.37
C GLY A 97 12.47 10.85 0.70
N PRO A 98 11.57 10.66 1.69
CA PRO A 98 11.74 9.67 2.74
C PRO A 98 11.94 8.25 2.18
N LYS A 99 12.91 7.54 2.77
CA LYS A 99 13.21 6.15 2.41
C LYS A 99 12.12 5.17 2.81
N PHE A 100 11.55 5.34 4.00
CA PHE A 100 10.53 4.44 4.52
C PHE A 100 9.16 4.94 4.09
N THR A 101 8.32 4.01 3.66
CA THR A 101 6.94 4.29 3.23
C THR A 101 5.94 3.90 4.30
N TRP A 102 6.33 3.08 5.26
CA TRP A 102 5.51 2.71 6.40
C TRP A 102 6.24 2.96 7.71
N LYS A 103 5.52 3.43 8.74
CA LYS A 103 6.04 3.60 10.09
C LYS A 103 4.99 3.32 11.15
N ARG A 104 5.35 2.49 12.12
CA ARG A 104 4.57 2.31 13.35
C ARG A 104 5.48 2.12 14.55
N ASN A 105 5.25 2.92 15.60
CA ASN A 105 6.09 2.94 16.79
C ASN A 105 7.57 3.16 16.38
N ASN A 106 8.45 2.23 16.77
CA ASN A 106 9.89 2.24 16.47
C ASN A 106 10.25 1.43 15.21
N ILE A 107 9.26 0.98 14.44
CA ILE A 107 9.47 0.17 13.22
C ILE A 107 9.19 1.03 12.00
N MET A 108 10.09 1.03 11.04
CA MET A 108 9.96 1.72 9.75
C MET A 108 10.34 0.76 8.63
N GLU A 109 9.55 0.74 7.56
CA GLU A 109 9.72 -0.19 6.43
C GLU A 109 9.48 0.52 5.10
N ARG A 110 10.19 0.12 4.03
CA ARG A 110 9.85 0.49 2.65
C ARG A 110 9.12 -0.68 2.00
N ILE A 111 7.80 -0.66 2.07
CA ILE A 111 6.92 -1.72 1.56
C ILE A 111 6.04 -1.26 0.40
N ASP A 112 5.94 0.05 0.21
CA ASP A 112 5.33 0.65 -0.96
C ASP A 112 6.43 0.96 -2.00
N ARG A 113 6.21 0.64 -3.27
CA ARG A 113 7.17 0.96 -4.35
C ARG A 113 6.50 1.11 -5.71
N VAL A 114 7.29 1.53 -6.69
CA VAL A 114 6.92 1.57 -8.10
C VAL A 114 7.91 0.70 -8.85
N SER A 115 7.41 -0.29 -9.58
CA SER A 115 8.23 -1.16 -10.42
C SER A 115 7.70 -1.17 -11.84
N GLY A 116 8.57 -1.00 -12.83
CA GLY A 116 8.22 -0.99 -14.25
C GLY A 116 8.92 -2.08 -15.03
N ASN A 117 8.34 -2.53 -16.13
CA ASN A 117 9.06 -3.39 -17.06
C ASN A 117 10.08 -2.58 -17.88
N GLN A 118 11.00 -3.30 -18.53
CA GLN A 118 12.05 -2.67 -19.33
C GLN A 118 11.48 -1.78 -20.46
N VAL A 119 10.35 -2.18 -21.06
CA VAL A 119 9.69 -1.40 -22.12
C VAL A 119 9.23 -0.04 -21.59
N TRP A 120 8.66 0.01 -20.38
CA TRP A 120 8.28 1.25 -19.73
C TRP A 120 9.49 2.15 -19.44
N VAL A 121 10.56 1.58 -18.89
CA VAL A 121 11.78 2.34 -18.57
C VAL A 121 12.39 2.97 -19.84
N SER A 122 12.39 2.22 -20.95
CA SER A 122 12.88 2.72 -22.24
C SER A 122 12.00 3.84 -22.81
N ASN A 123 10.68 3.72 -22.69
CA ASN A 123 9.73 4.68 -23.25
C ASN A 123 9.60 5.97 -22.40
N PHE A 124 9.77 5.85 -21.09
CA PHE A 124 9.66 6.96 -20.15
C PHE A 124 11.00 7.14 -19.45
N SER A 125 12.04 7.54 -20.18
CA SER A 125 13.40 7.69 -19.62
C SER A 125 13.54 8.87 -18.63
N ASN A 126 12.67 9.86 -18.74
CA ASN A 126 12.62 11.01 -17.84
C ASN A 126 11.40 10.87 -16.93
N TYR A 127 11.60 10.36 -15.73
CA TYR A 127 10.55 10.23 -14.70
C TYR A 127 11.11 10.55 -13.32
N SER A 128 10.21 10.71 -12.35
CA SER A 128 10.57 10.78 -10.94
C SER A 128 9.52 10.11 -10.10
N VAL A 129 9.96 9.28 -9.16
CA VAL A 129 9.12 8.71 -8.11
C VAL A 129 9.39 9.48 -6.83
N PHE A 130 8.35 9.91 -6.11
CA PHE A 130 8.44 10.62 -4.84
C PHE A 130 7.71 9.85 -3.75
N THR A 131 8.36 9.71 -2.60
CA THR A 131 7.69 9.38 -1.34
C THR A 131 7.24 10.69 -0.71
N LEU A 132 5.94 10.86 -0.54
CA LEU A 132 5.34 12.06 0.04
C LEU A 132 5.09 11.83 1.54
N PRO A 133 5.62 12.69 2.43
CA PRO A 133 5.37 12.58 3.87
C PRO A 133 3.86 12.60 4.18
N SER A 134 3.41 11.67 5.02
CA SER A 134 2.05 11.64 5.54
C SER A 134 2.03 12.00 7.03
N PHE A 135 1.02 12.78 7.44
CA PHE A 135 0.85 13.20 8.84
C PHE A 135 -0.17 12.36 9.62
N LYS A 136 -1.09 11.68 8.92
CA LYS A 136 -2.23 10.98 9.55
C LYS A 136 -2.36 9.51 9.14
N SER A 137 -1.43 9.01 8.34
CA SER A 137 -1.34 7.61 7.95
C SER A 137 -0.01 7.04 8.44
N ASP A 138 0.01 5.76 8.76
CA ASP A 138 1.25 5.01 8.94
C ASP A 138 1.96 4.77 7.60
N HIS A 139 1.27 4.94 6.46
CA HIS A 139 1.84 4.97 5.12
C HIS A 139 2.08 6.38 4.58
N ASN A 140 3.21 6.55 3.87
CA ASN A 140 3.53 7.68 3.01
C ASN A 140 3.00 7.42 1.59
N ALA A 141 2.45 8.43 0.95
CA ALA A 141 1.95 8.29 -0.42
C ALA A 141 3.12 8.22 -1.41
N ILE A 142 2.95 7.45 -2.49
CA ILE A 142 3.91 7.38 -3.60
C ILE A 142 3.35 8.11 -4.81
N LEU A 143 4.16 8.99 -5.39
CA LEU A 143 3.84 9.72 -6.62
C LEU A 143 4.84 9.36 -7.72
N LEU A 144 4.36 8.71 -8.77
CA LEU A 144 5.08 8.58 -10.04
C LEU A 144 4.74 9.79 -10.93
N LYS A 145 5.76 10.53 -11.35
CA LYS A 145 5.67 11.67 -12.27
C LYS A 145 6.52 11.40 -13.50
N PRO A 146 5.95 10.88 -14.60
CA PRO A 146 6.62 10.85 -15.89
C PRO A 146 6.79 12.27 -16.42
N THR A 147 7.98 12.63 -16.86
CA THR A 147 8.25 13.89 -17.55
C THR A 147 7.88 13.70 -19.02
N VAL A 148 6.59 13.82 -19.32
CA VAL A 148 6.16 14.08 -20.68
C VAL A 148 6.66 15.46 -21.07
N HIS A 149 7.56 15.54 -22.05
CA HIS A 149 7.78 16.80 -22.75
C HIS A 149 6.41 17.22 -23.26
N SER A 150 5.97 18.42 -22.90
CA SER A 150 4.65 18.94 -23.18
C SER A 150 4.33 18.86 -24.69
N MET A 151 3.84 17.73 -25.16
CA MET A 151 2.70 17.77 -26.05
C MET A 151 1.57 18.23 -25.15
N SER A 152 1.18 19.47 -25.35
CA SER A 152 -0.05 20.07 -24.86
C SER A 152 -1.18 19.04 -24.94
N SER A 153 -1.39 18.27 -23.87
CA SER A 153 -2.43 17.25 -23.82
C SER A 153 -3.51 17.73 -22.88
N SER A 154 -4.37 18.57 -23.46
CA SER A 154 -5.82 18.44 -23.29
C SER A 154 -6.31 17.05 -23.77
N GLY A 155 -5.57 15.98 -23.48
CA GLY A 155 -5.90 14.62 -23.84
C GLY A 155 -6.87 14.05 -22.81
N GLU A 156 -7.75 13.18 -23.27
CA GLU A 156 -8.74 12.52 -22.43
C GLU A 156 -8.05 11.86 -21.24
N LYS A 157 -8.49 12.20 -20.03
CA LYS A 157 -7.99 11.59 -18.81
C LYS A 157 -8.32 10.09 -18.89
N PRO A 158 -7.35 9.18 -18.68
CA PRO A 158 -7.64 7.76 -18.72
C PRO A 158 -8.69 7.42 -17.67
N PHE A 159 -9.63 6.56 -18.03
CA PHE A 159 -10.62 6.05 -17.10
C PHE A 159 -9.92 5.36 -15.92
N ARG A 160 -10.23 5.81 -14.70
CA ARG A 160 -9.72 5.22 -13.46
C ARG A 160 -10.89 4.66 -12.68
N PHE A 161 -10.82 3.39 -12.33
CA PHE A 161 -11.82 2.71 -11.53
C PHE A 161 -11.18 2.14 -10.27
N GLN A 162 -11.86 2.28 -9.13
CA GLN A 162 -11.41 1.65 -7.90
C GLN A 162 -11.98 0.24 -7.84
N ALA A 163 -11.13 -0.79 -7.96
CA ALA A 163 -11.57 -2.19 -7.95
C ALA A 163 -12.37 -2.58 -6.69
N ALA A 164 -12.18 -1.85 -5.58
CA ALA A 164 -12.96 -2.02 -4.35
C ALA A 164 -14.48 -1.90 -4.58
N TRP A 165 -14.94 -1.13 -5.57
CA TRP A 165 -16.35 -1.04 -5.90
C TRP A 165 -16.97 -2.38 -6.29
N LEU A 166 -16.22 -3.28 -6.94
CA LEU A 166 -16.71 -4.62 -7.29
C LEU A 166 -17.03 -5.50 -6.08
N THR A 167 -16.50 -5.13 -4.91
CA THR A 167 -16.76 -5.86 -3.65
C THR A 167 -17.96 -5.32 -2.89
N HIS A 168 -18.54 -4.20 -3.34
CA HIS A 168 -19.70 -3.60 -2.70
C HIS A 168 -20.98 -4.27 -3.22
N ASN A 169 -21.77 -4.86 -2.31
CA ASN A 169 -22.94 -5.69 -2.67
C ASN A 169 -23.98 -4.98 -3.55
N SER A 170 -24.06 -3.64 -3.50
CA SER A 170 -25.01 -2.86 -4.31
C SER A 170 -24.37 -2.19 -5.53
N PHE A 171 -23.09 -2.47 -5.83
CA PHE A 171 -22.42 -1.80 -6.94
C PHE A 171 -23.00 -2.23 -8.30
N GLU A 172 -23.31 -3.51 -8.46
CA GLU A 172 -23.94 -4.04 -9.67
C GLU A 172 -25.30 -3.37 -9.92
N ASP A 173 -26.17 -3.35 -8.91
CA ASP A 173 -27.47 -2.65 -8.98
C ASP A 173 -27.30 -1.17 -9.33
N LEU A 174 -26.31 -0.49 -8.73
CA LEU A 174 -26.05 0.92 -8.97
C LEU A 174 -25.63 1.17 -10.42
N VAL A 175 -24.76 0.34 -11.00
CA VAL A 175 -24.33 0.45 -12.40
C VAL A 175 -25.52 0.21 -13.33
N VAL A 176 -26.30 -0.85 -13.10
CA VAL A 176 -27.49 -1.18 -13.92
C VAL A 176 -28.53 -0.06 -13.88
N CYS A 177 -28.79 0.51 -12.70
CA CYS A 177 -29.76 1.60 -12.55
C CYS A 177 -29.35 2.91 -13.24
N HIS A 178 -28.05 3.21 -13.34
CA HIS A 178 -27.58 4.50 -13.85
C HIS A 178 -27.03 4.45 -15.29
N TRP A 179 -26.64 3.27 -15.78
CA TRP A 179 -26.09 3.11 -17.13
C TRP A 179 -27.15 2.77 -18.19
N ASN A 180 -28.35 2.38 -17.77
CA ASN A 180 -29.48 2.09 -18.67
C ASN A 180 -30.35 3.32 -18.97
N HIS A 181 -29.90 4.53 -18.63
CA HIS A 181 -30.50 5.76 -19.14
C HIS A 181 -29.79 6.16 -20.44
N ASP A 182 -30.51 6.08 -21.56
CA ASP A 182 -30.08 6.67 -22.82
C ASP A 182 -29.83 8.17 -22.61
N THR A 183 -28.57 8.59 -22.62
CA THR A 183 -28.21 10.00 -22.72
C THR A 183 -28.42 10.44 -24.16
N HIS A 184 -29.57 11.06 -24.44
CA HIS A 184 -29.83 11.82 -25.66
C HIS A 184 -29.00 13.11 -25.72
#